data_AF-A0A093YN37-F1
#
_entry.id   AF-A0A093YN37-F1
#
_cell.length_a   1.000
_cell.length_b   1.000
_cell.length_c   1.000
_cell.angle_alpha   90.00
_cell.angle_beta   90.00
_cell.angle_gamma   90.00
#
_symmetry.space_group_name_H-M   'P 1'
#
loop_
_entity.id
_entity.type
_entity.pdbx_description
1 polymer ?
#
loop_
_entity_poly.entity_id
_entity_poly.type
_entity_poly.pdbx_seq_one_letter_code
_entity_poly.pdbx_strand_id
1 'polypeptide(L)'
;MATILLAASLHPRDELIYDSHTAGFKSIIRLIRGVWETILSSHAPLRGGEVPDPPGFTADMGFIPLLFFMVLKCRVPGIRREALALLGGAPHREGLWDGVLAEGVGKKVVEIEESWDGGEGSGK
;
A
#
# COMPACT_ATOMS: atom_id res chain seq x y z
N MET A 1 8.39 -5.32 6.60
CA MET A 1 7.44 -4.68 7.54
C MET A 1 8.00 -4.63 8.97
N ALA A 2 8.32 -5.77 9.59
CA ALA A 2 8.69 -5.87 11.00
C ALA A 2 9.81 -4.91 11.44
N THR A 3 10.86 -4.74 10.63
CA THR A 3 11.99 -3.85 10.97
C THR A 3 11.59 -2.38 11.10
N ILE A 4 10.75 -1.87 10.18
CA ILE A 4 10.29 -0.47 10.21
C ILE A 4 9.34 -0.26 11.39
N LEU A 5 8.39 -1.18 11.60
CA LEU A 5 7.48 -1.12 12.75
C LEU A 5 8.24 -1.15 14.08
N LEU A 6 9.23 -2.03 14.23
CA LEU A 6 10.03 -2.14 15.44
C LEU A 6 10.84 -0.86 15.68
N ALA A 7 11.48 -0.31 14.64
CA ALA A 7 12.24 0.93 14.74
C ALA A 7 11.35 2.12 15.16
N ALA A 8 10.12 2.18 14.66
CA ALA A 8 9.16 3.22 15.01
C ALA A 8 8.46 3.00 16.37
N SER A 9 8.51 1.78 16.92
CA SER A 9 7.67 1.40 18.08
C SER A 9 7.97 2.19 19.36
N LEU A 10 9.20 2.68 19.51
CA LEU A 10 9.62 3.49 20.66
C LEU A 10 9.28 4.98 20.49
N HIS A 11 8.80 5.40 19.32
CA HIS A 11 8.48 6.79 19.00
C HIS A 11 7.06 6.91 18.40
N PRO A 12 6.00 6.50 19.13
CA PRO A 12 4.65 6.36 18.56
C PRO A 12 3.99 7.68 18.12
N ARG A 13 4.58 8.83 18.48
CA ARG A 13 4.10 10.18 18.08
C ARG A 13 4.98 10.85 17.03
N ASP A 14 6.11 10.24 16.70
CA ASP A 14 7.05 10.80 15.73
C ASP A 14 6.79 10.18 14.36
N GLU A 15 5.96 10.82 13.55
CA GLU A 15 5.69 10.38 12.18
C GLU A 15 6.91 10.58 11.25
N LEU A 16 7.88 11.42 11.63
CA LEU A 16 9.07 11.69 10.81
C LEU A 16 10.05 10.52 10.83
N ILE A 17 9.97 9.63 11.82
CA ILE A 17 10.85 8.46 11.92
C ILE A 17 10.79 7.58 10.67
N TYR A 18 9.65 7.52 10.01
CA TYR A 18 9.44 6.74 8.79
C TYR A 18 10.24 7.28 7.59
N ASP A 19 10.61 8.56 7.58
CA ASP A 19 11.36 9.17 6.48
C ASP A 19 12.75 8.52 6.33
N SER A 20 13.34 8.13 7.47
CA SER A 20 14.62 7.40 7.53
C SER A 20 14.58 6.00 6.88
N HIS A 21 13.37 5.46 6.64
CA HIS A 21 13.15 4.12 6.11
C HIS A 21 12.74 4.09 4.63
N THR A 22 12.93 5.19 3.90
CA THR A 22 12.61 5.29 2.46
C THR A 22 13.20 4.14 1.62
N ALA A 23 14.46 3.75 1.87
CA ALA A 23 15.09 2.63 1.18
C ALA A 23 14.42 1.27 1.49
N GLY A 24 13.95 1.10 2.73
CA GLY A 24 13.18 -0.06 3.16
C GLY A 24 11.84 -0.14 2.44
N PHE A 25 11.12 0.97 2.36
CA PHE A 25 9.86 1.05 1.61
C PHE A 25 10.04 0.71 0.12
N LYS A 26 11.04 1.28 -0.55
CA LYS A 26 11.36 0.92 -1.96
C LYS A 26 11.65 -0.56 -2.12
N SER A 27 12.39 -1.15 -1.19
CA SER A 27 12.70 -2.57 -1.20
C SER A 27 11.44 -3.43 -1.06
N ILE A 28 10.51 -3.03 -0.19
CA ILE A 28 9.22 -3.72 -0.01
C ILE A 28 8.41 -3.68 -1.32
N ILE A 29 8.23 -2.52 -1.95
CA ILE A 29 7.48 -2.41 -3.22
C ILE A 29 8.10 -3.30 -4.30
N ARG A 30 9.43 -3.26 -4.45
CA ARG A 30 10.13 -4.10 -5.42
C ARG A 30 9.86 -5.59 -5.20
N LEU A 31 9.91 -6.04 -3.94
CA LEU A 31 9.68 -7.44 -3.59
C LEU A 31 8.22 -7.84 -3.80
N ILE A 32 7.27 -7.02 -3.36
CA ILE A 32 5.84 -7.29 -3.55
C ILE A 32 5.53 -7.39 -5.04
N ARG A 33 6.01 -6.47 -5.87
CA ARG A 33 5.85 -6.57 -7.33
C ARG A 33 6.39 -7.89 -7.87
N GLY A 34 7.60 -8.29 -7.49
CA GLY A 34 8.17 -9.56 -7.94
C GLY A 34 7.31 -10.77 -7.58
N VAL A 35 6.80 -10.81 -6.34
CA VAL A 35 5.91 -11.88 -5.88
C VAL A 35 4.56 -11.82 -6.61
N TRP A 36 3.98 -10.64 -6.76
CA TRP A 36 2.71 -10.41 -7.43
C TRP A 36 2.73 -10.89 -8.89
N GLU A 37 3.77 -10.50 -9.64
CA GLU A 37 3.96 -10.95 -11.02
C GLU A 37 4.16 -12.47 -11.11
N THR A 38 4.84 -13.06 -10.12
CA THR A 38 5.02 -14.53 -10.05
C THR A 38 3.69 -15.24 -9.80
N ILE A 39 2.85 -14.70 -8.91
CA ILE A 39 1.51 -15.23 -8.63
C ILE A 39 0.66 -15.10 -9.89
N LEU A 40 0.56 -13.91 -10.49
CA LEU A 40 -0.24 -13.69 -11.69
C LEU A 40 0.20 -14.57 -12.87
N SER A 41 1.50 -14.72 -13.09
CA SER A 41 2.02 -15.59 -14.16
C SER A 41 1.80 -17.08 -13.88
N SER A 42 1.84 -17.50 -12.61
CA SER A 42 1.55 -18.90 -12.22
C SER A 42 0.06 -19.23 -12.26
N HIS A 43 -0.80 -18.23 -12.04
CA HIS A 43 -2.25 -18.35 -12.11
C HIS A 43 -2.80 -17.99 -13.50
N ALA A 44 -1.95 -17.68 -14.50
CA ALA A 44 -2.36 -17.38 -15.87
C ALA A 44 -3.39 -18.41 -16.38
N PRO A 45 -4.52 -17.96 -16.98
CA PRO A 45 -5.74 -18.74 -17.02
C PRO A 45 -5.55 -20.06 -17.76
N LEU A 46 -5.67 -21.15 -17.02
CA LEU A 46 -5.95 -22.46 -17.59
C LEU A 46 -7.39 -22.44 -18.11
N ARG A 47 -7.56 -21.99 -19.36
CA ARG A 47 -8.80 -21.90 -20.16
C ARG A 47 -9.59 -20.60 -19.99
N GLY A 48 -9.70 -19.87 -21.11
CA GLY A 48 -10.91 -19.09 -21.41
C GLY A 48 -10.91 -17.62 -21.01
N GLY A 49 -9.84 -16.85 -21.26
CA GLY A 49 -9.91 -15.38 -21.39
C GLY A 49 -10.35 -14.53 -20.17
N GLU A 50 -10.82 -15.15 -19.10
CA GLU A 50 -11.15 -14.50 -17.84
C GLU A 50 -9.88 -14.41 -16.99
N VAL A 51 -9.58 -13.18 -16.51
CA VAL A 51 -8.52 -12.95 -15.54
C VAL A 51 -8.92 -13.74 -14.28
N PRO A 52 -8.07 -14.64 -13.75
CA PRO A 52 -8.40 -15.38 -12.55
C PRO A 52 -8.69 -14.39 -11.41
N ASP A 53 -9.89 -14.46 -10.85
CA ASP A 53 -10.20 -13.72 -9.64
C ASP A 53 -9.22 -14.18 -8.55
N PRO A 54 -8.53 -13.25 -7.87
CA PRO A 54 -7.70 -13.62 -6.73
C PRO A 54 -8.55 -14.31 -5.67
N PRO A 55 -7.97 -15.22 -4.87
CA PRO A 55 -8.73 -15.98 -3.87
C PRO A 55 -9.46 -15.00 -2.95
N GLY A 56 -10.80 -15.01 -2.98
CA GLY A 56 -11.61 -13.97 -2.34
C GLY A 56 -11.35 -13.78 -0.83
N PHE A 57 -10.76 -14.78 -0.17
CA PHE A 57 -10.32 -14.70 1.22
C PHE A 57 -9.09 -15.58 1.47
N THR A 58 -8.15 -15.04 2.25
CA THR A 58 -7.09 -15.81 2.93
C THR A 58 -7.10 -15.47 4.42
N ALA A 59 -6.86 -16.46 5.28
CA ALA A 59 -6.82 -16.26 6.72
C ALA A 59 -5.56 -15.51 7.18
N ASP A 60 -4.47 -15.63 6.41
CA ASP A 60 -3.20 -14.99 6.73
C ASP A 60 -3.18 -13.53 6.29
N MET A 61 -2.52 -12.69 7.10
CA MET A 61 -2.19 -11.32 6.71
C MET A 61 -0.99 -11.34 5.76
N GLY A 62 -1.16 -10.78 4.56
CA GLY A 62 -0.18 -10.79 3.50
C GLY A 62 0.14 -9.37 3.00
N PHE A 63 -0.28 -9.07 1.76
CA PHE A 63 0.09 -7.86 1.05
C PHE A 63 -0.77 -6.66 1.44
N ILE A 64 -2.07 -6.85 1.69
CA ILE A 64 -3.02 -5.76 1.93
C ILE A 64 -2.64 -4.91 3.16
N PRO A 65 -2.47 -5.46 4.38
CA PRO A 65 -2.09 -4.67 5.54
C PRO A 65 -0.71 -4.02 5.37
N LEU A 66 0.21 -4.68 4.68
CA LEU A 66 1.54 -4.16 4.41
C LEU A 66 1.51 -2.95 3.48
N LEU A 67 0.82 -3.06 2.34
CA LEU A 67 0.69 -1.96 1.39
C LEU A 67 -0.10 -0.81 2.00
N PHE A 68 -1.18 -1.09 2.73
CA PHE A 68 -1.95 -0.06 3.42
C PHE A 68 -1.10 0.68 4.47
N PHE A 69 -0.31 -0.03 5.27
CA PHE A 69 0.65 0.59 6.18
C PHE A 69 1.62 1.52 5.45
N MET A 70 2.13 1.11 4.28
CA MET A 70 3.00 1.95 3.47
C MET A 70 2.31 3.21 2.96
N VAL A 71 1.06 3.10 2.50
CA VAL A 71 0.25 4.23 2.07
C VAL A 71 0.11 5.27 3.19
N LEU A 72 -0.09 4.81 4.43
CA LEU A 72 -0.29 5.69 5.58
C LEU A 72 1.00 6.29 6.16
N LYS A 73 2.12 5.56 6.13
CA LYS A 73 3.34 5.94 6.87
C LYS A 73 4.48 6.44 6.02
N CYS A 74 4.60 6.03 4.77
CA CYS A 74 5.68 6.49 3.91
C CYS A 74 5.36 7.89 3.38
N ARG A 75 6.12 8.94 3.66
CA ARG A 75 5.78 10.29 3.19
C ARG A 75 6.26 10.62 1.77
N VAL A 76 6.80 9.65 1.04
CA VAL A 76 7.29 9.85 -0.34
C VAL A 76 6.13 9.65 -1.33
N PRO A 77 5.68 10.69 -2.07
CA PRO A 77 4.49 10.63 -2.93
C PRO A 77 4.52 9.50 -3.96
N GLY A 78 5.66 9.29 -4.62
CA GLY A 78 5.81 8.23 -5.63
C GLY A 78 5.56 6.83 -5.06
N ILE A 79 6.14 6.55 -3.88
CA ILE A 79 6.01 5.24 -3.23
C ILE A 79 4.56 5.01 -2.77
N ARG A 80 3.89 6.04 -2.25
CA ARG A 80 2.48 5.96 -1.84
C ARG A 80 1.56 5.65 -3.02
N ARG A 81 1.79 6.29 -4.17
CA ARG A 81 1.03 6.01 -5.40
C ARG A 81 1.28 4.60 -5.93
N GLU A 82 2.52 4.12 -5.89
CA GLU A 82 2.84 2.73 -6.24
C GLU A 82 2.16 1.73 -5.30
N ALA A 83 2.16 1.99 -3.99
CA ALA A 83 1.48 1.14 -3.02
C ALA A 83 -0.04 1.11 -3.22
N LEU A 84 -0.66 2.27 -3.52
CA LEU A 84 -2.08 2.36 -3.86
C LEU A 84 -2.42 1.58 -5.13
N ALA A 85 -1.61 1.69 -6.18
CA ALA A 85 -1.82 0.94 -7.42
C ALA A 85 -1.77 -0.58 -7.19
N LEU A 86 -0.88 -1.04 -6.30
CA LEU A 86 -0.82 -2.45 -5.91
C LEU A 86 -2.04 -2.89 -5.08
N LEU A 87 -2.56 -2.03 -4.19
CA LEU A 87 -3.80 -2.30 -3.45
C LEU A 87 -5.02 -2.41 -4.39
N GLY A 88 -5.13 -1.54 -5.38
CA GLY A 88 -6.20 -1.60 -6.38
C GLY A 88 -6.16 -2.86 -7.25
N GLY A 89 -5.01 -3.53 -7.34
CA GLY A 89 -4.86 -4.85 -7.96
C GLY A 89 -5.29 -6.01 -7.08
N ALA A 90 -5.57 -5.78 -5.78
CA ALA A 90 -5.83 -6.81 -4.78
C ALA A 90 -7.28 -6.77 -4.25
N PRO A 91 -8.29 -7.12 -5.06
CA PRO A 91 -9.70 -7.09 -4.63
C PRO A 91 -10.07 -8.18 -3.60
N HIS A 92 -9.11 -8.99 -3.14
CA HIS A 92 -9.33 -10.04 -2.15
C HIS A 92 -9.31 -9.52 -0.70
N ARG A 93 -9.57 -10.43 0.24
CA ARG A 93 -9.50 -10.17 1.68
C ARG A 93 -8.44 -11.02 2.37
N GLU A 94 -7.67 -10.40 3.27
CA GLU A 94 -6.62 -11.00 4.09
C GLU A 94 -6.98 -10.87 5.58
N GLY A 95 -7.64 -11.90 6.13
CA GLY A 95 -8.20 -11.85 7.47
C GLY A 95 -9.23 -10.72 7.58
N LEU A 96 -8.91 -9.68 8.35
CA LEU A 96 -9.74 -8.49 8.53
C LEU A 96 -9.53 -7.41 7.46
N TRP A 97 -8.54 -7.58 6.57
CA TRP A 97 -8.12 -6.56 5.62
C TRP A 97 -8.77 -6.78 4.26
N ASP A 98 -9.72 -5.93 3.91
CA ASP A 98 -10.37 -5.91 2.61
C ASP A 98 -9.64 -4.93 1.68
N GLY A 99 -9.17 -5.42 0.53
CA GLY A 99 -8.29 -4.64 -0.35
C GLY A 99 -8.99 -3.45 -1.00
N VAL A 100 -10.25 -3.59 -1.39
CA VAL A 100 -11.06 -2.51 -1.97
C VAL A 100 -11.29 -1.40 -0.95
N LEU A 101 -11.63 -1.77 0.30
CA LEU A 101 -11.78 -0.79 1.37
C LEU A 101 -10.44 -0.12 1.71
N ALA A 102 -9.35 -0.89 1.79
CA ALA A 102 -8.03 -0.36 2.09
C ALA A 102 -7.54 0.62 1.02
N GLU A 103 -7.74 0.31 -0.26
CA GLU A 103 -7.42 1.23 -1.37
C GLU A 103 -8.23 2.53 -1.26
N GLY A 104 -9.55 2.42 -1.08
CA GLY A 104 -10.44 3.59 -0.99
C GLY A 104 -10.09 4.52 0.17
N VAL A 105 -9.89 3.96 1.36
CA VAL A 105 -9.45 4.72 2.54
C VAL A 105 -8.05 5.31 2.32
N GLY A 106 -7.11 4.51 1.83
CA GLY A 106 -5.75 4.94 1.58
C GLY A 106 -5.69 6.10 0.60
N LYS A 107 -6.42 6.01 -0.52
CA LYS A 107 -6.53 7.08 -1.52
C LYS A 107 -7.04 8.37 -0.88
N LYS A 108 -8.06 8.27 -0.02
CA LYS A 108 -8.61 9.45 0.65
C LYS A 108 -7.60 10.11 1.60
N VAL A 109 -6.83 9.33 2.34
CA VAL A 109 -5.74 9.84 3.18
C VAL A 109 -4.71 10.57 2.34
N VAL A 110 -4.24 9.95 1.25
CA VAL A 110 -3.26 10.54 0.34
C VAL A 110 -3.74 11.87 -0.24
N GLU A 111 -5.00 11.93 -0.69
CA GLU A 111 -5.60 13.16 -1.19
C GLU A 111 -5.61 14.27 -0.14
N ILE A 112 -6.01 13.97 1.10
CA ILE A 112 -6.05 14.97 2.18
C ILE A 112 -4.64 15.51 2.45
N GLU A 113 -3.66 14.62 2.61
CA GLU A 113 -2.27 15.00 2.94
C GLU A 113 -1.57 15.80 1.83
N GLU A 114 -1.86 15.50 0.55
CA GLU A 114 -1.22 16.18 -0.60
C GLU A 114 -2.02 17.39 -1.12
N SER A 115 -3.28 17.54 -0.75
CA SER A 115 -4.13 18.65 -1.22
C SER A 115 -3.77 20.02 -0.63
N TRP A 116 -2.93 20.07 0.41
CA TRP A 116 -2.51 21.31 1.05
C TRP A 116 -1.20 21.84 0.43
N ASP A 117 -1.31 22.40 -0.77
CA ASP A 117 -0.30 23.30 -1.33
C ASP A 117 -0.86 24.73 -1.22
N GLY A 118 -0.15 25.60 -0.50
CA GLY A 118 -0.68 26.82 0.13
C GLY A 118 -1.58 27.72 -0.72
N GLY A 119 -2.83 27.86 -0.29
CA GLY A 119 -3.73 28.94 -0.69
C GLY A 119 -3.59 30.19 0.18
N GLU A 120 -2.42 30.83 0.18
CA GLU A 120 -2.32 32.27 0.48
C GLU A 120 -2.24 33.01 -0.84
N GLY A 121 -3.32 33.68 -1.24
CA GLY A 121 -3.30 34.53 -2.42
C GLY A 121 -4.64 34.77 -3.12
N SER A 122 -5.59 35.39 -2.43
CA SER A 122 -6.53 36.34 -3.06
C SER A 122 -7.34 37.06 -1.99
N GLY A 123 -6.73 38.09 -1.41
CA GLY A 123 -7.53 39.24 -1.00
C GLY A 123 -8.04 39.92 -2.27
N LYS A 124 -9.35 39.81 -2.53
CA LYS A 124 -10.21 40.83 -3.15
C LYS A 124 -11.61 40.64 -2.61
#